data_AF-A0A2E1EKI8-F1
#
_entry.id   AF-A0A2E1EKI8-F1
#
_cell.length_a   1.000
_cell.length_b   1.000
_cell.length_c   1.000
_cell.angle_alpha   90.00
_cell.angle_beta   90.00
_cell.angle_gamma   90.00
#
_symmetry.space_group_name_H-M   'P 1'
#
loop_
_entity.id
_entity.type
_entity.pdbx_description
1 polymer ?
#
loop_
_entity_poly.entity_id
_entity_poly.type
_entity_poly.pdbx_seq_one_letter_code
_entity_poly.pdbx_strand_id
1 'polypeptide(L)'
;MRVILGLVLLAVIVLAIPVVYYGEVDPCRMLATDMAHEAYGPLAELVGNDPDEVPPAMENSMRLVTSQMTARECSEKLWENWTSGEE
;
A
#
# COMPACT_ATOMS: atom_id res chain seq x y z
N MET A 1 15.80 16.88 25.91
CA MET A 1 14.54 17.46 25.41
C MET A 1 14.52 17.68 23.91
N ARG A 2 15.45 18.46 23.31
CA ARG A 2 15.44 18.71 21.85
C ARG A 2 15.58 17.45 20.98
N VAL A 3 16.43 16.51 21.38
CA VAL A 3 16.62 15.21 20.67
C VAL A 3 15.37 14.32 20.75
N ILE A 4 14.72 14.29 21.91
CA ILE A 4 13.47 13.52 22.13
C ILE A 4 12.36 14.09 21.25
N LEU A 5 12.23 15.42 21.21
CA LEU A 5 11.28 16.12 20.33
C LEU A 5 11.54 15.83 18.85
N GLY A 6 12.81 15.78 18.44
CA GLY A 6 13.20 15.37 17.09
C GLY A 6 12.79 13.93 16.75
N LEU A 7 13.03 12.97 17.65
CA LEU A 7 12.64 11.57 17.45
C LEU A 7 11.13 11.39 17.36
N VAL A 8 10.37 12.10 18.20
CA VAL A 8 8.89 12.06 18.14
C VAL A 8 8.38 12.61 16.81
N LEU A 9 8.93 13.73 16.33
CA LEU A 9 8.56 14.27 15.02
C LEU A 9 8.86 13.28 13.88
N LEU A 10 10.03 12.62 13.94
CA LEU A 10 10.42 11.63 12.95
C LEU A 10 9.47 10.43 12.93
N ALA A 11 9.09 9.92 14.11
CA ALA A 11 8.13 8.84 14.24
C ALA A 11 6.74 9.21 13.67
N VAL A 12 6.28 10.44 13.91
CA VAL A 12 5.01 10.93 13.36
C VAL A 12 5.06 11.01 11.83
N ILE A 13 6.16 11.48 11.26
CA ILE A 13 6.33 11.55 9.81
C ILE A 13 6.26 10.16 9.19
N VAL A 14 6.99 9.18 9.74
CA VAL A 14 7.00 7.80 9.23
C VAL A 14 5.61 7.18 9.26
N LEU A 15 4.83 7.40 10.32
CA LEU A 15 3.45 6.91 10.42
C LEU A 15 2.47 7.65 9.51
N ALA A 16 2.76 8.90 9.13
CA ALA A 16 1.90 9.70 8.26
C ALA A 16 2.01 9.29 6.78
N ILE A 17 3.17 8.80 6.33
CA ILE A 17 3.43 8.39 4.94
C ILE A 17 2.36 7.41 4.41
N PRO A 18 2.07 6.27 5.05
CA PRO A 18 1.09 5.32 4.53
C PRO A 18 -0.33 5.91 4.49
N VAL A 19 -0.69 6.79 5.42
CA VAL A 19 -2.01 7.43 5.43
C VAL A 19 -2.17 8.41 4.27
N VAL A 20 -1.13 9.17 3.94
CA VAL A 20 -1.14 10.10 2.81
C VAL A 20 -1.12 9.35 1.48
N TYR A 21 -0.41 8.22 1.41
CA TYR A 21 -0.27 7.44 0.19
C TYR A 21 -1.53 6.63 -0.14
N TYR A 22 -2.10 5.93 0.84
CA TYR A 22 -3.24 5.03 0.62
C TYR A 22 -4.61 5.66 0.95
N GLY A 23 -4.64 6.79 1.67
CA GLY A 23 -5.89 7.44 2.12
C GLY A 23 -6.68 6.66 3.17
N GLU A 24 -6.11 5.58 3.71
CA GLU A 24 -6.75 4.62 4.61
C GLU A 24 -5.75 4.21 5.72
N VAL A 25 -6.22 3.56 6.80
CA VAL A 25 -5.36 3.02 7.88
C VAL A 25 -5.42 1.50 8.02
N ASP A 26 -6.38 0.86 7.35
CA ASP A 26 -6.55 -0.59 7.34
C ASP A 26 -5.47 -1.25 6.44
N PRO A 27 -4.57 -2.08 7.00
CA PRO A 27 -3.49 -2.70 6.24
C PRO A 27 -3.99 -3.60 5.11
N CYS A 28 -5.17 -4.22 5.24
CA CYS A 28 -5.71 -5.08 4.19
C CYS A 28 -6.24 -4.25 3.01
N ARG A 29 -6.79 -3.05 3.27
CA ARG A 29 -7.17 -2.12 2.19
C ARG A 29 -5.97 -1.51 1.49
N MET A 30 -4.90 -1.20 2.23
CA MET A 30 -3.63 -0.75 1.64
C MET A 30 -3.05 -1.84 0.73
N LEU A 31 -2.94 -3.06 1.23
CA LEU A 31 -2.41 -4.19 0.47
C LEU A 31 -3.25 -4.48 -0.79
N ALA A 32 -4.58 -4.38 -0.69
CA ALA A 32 -5.44 -4.56 -1.86
C ALA A 32 -5.16 -3.52 -2.96
N THR A 33 -4.75 -2.31 -2.58
CA THR A 33 -4.38 -1.25 -3.52
C THR A 33 -3.07 -1.61 -4.23
N ASP A 34 -2.03 -2.01 -3.49
CA ASP A 34 -0.76 -2.44 -4.07
C ASP A 34 -0.94 -3.62 -5.04
N MET A 35 -1.66 -4.67 -4.61
CA MET A 35 -1.92 -5.84 -5.44
C MET A 35 -2.71 -5.50 -6.71
N ALA A 36 -3.59 -4.50 -6.65
CA ALA A 36 -4.35 -4.06 -7.80
C ALA A 36 -3.47 -3.30 -8.80
N HIS A 37 -2.56 -2.45 -8.33
CA HIS A 37 -1.57 -1.76 -9.17
C HIS A 37 -0.60 -2.75 -9.81
N GLU A 38 -0.09 -3.71 -9.03
CA GLU A 38 0.82 -4.74 -9.52
C GLU A 38 0.17 -5.61 -10.62
N ALA A 39 -1.10 -5.98 -10.45
CA ALA A 39 -1.83 -6.75 -11.45
C ALA A 39 -2.26 -5.92 -12.67
N TYR A 40 -2.61 -4.65 -12.48
CA TYR A 40 -3.11 -3.77 -13.55
C TYR A 40 -1.99 -3.16 -14.39
N GLY A 41 -0.88 -2.74 -13.78
CA GLY A 41 0.21 -2.02 -14.46
C GLY A 41 0.68 -2.67 -15.76
N PRO A 42 1.02 -3.98 -15.77
CA PRO A 42 1.44 -4.67 -16.99
C PRO A 42 0.33 -4.72 -18.05
N LEU A 43 -0.93 -4.82 -17.64
CA LEU A 43 -2.07 -4.84 -18.56
C LEU A 43 -2.32 -3.45 -19.16
N ALA A 44 -2.23 -2.40 -18.33
CA ALA A 44 -2.40 -1.02 -18.72
C ALA A 44 -1.36 -0.60 -19.76
N GLU A 45 -0.09 -0.95 -19.53
CA GLU A 45 1.01 -0.69 -20.46
C GLU A 45 0.77 -1.33 -21.83
N LEU A 46 0.26 -2.57 -21.86
CA LEU A 46 -0.04 -3.29 -23.10
C LEU A 46 -1.18 -2.68 -23.91
N VAL A 47 -2.17 -2.09 -23.24
CA VAL A 47 -3.35 -1.49 -23.90
C VAL A 47 -3.22 0.02 -24.11
N GLY A 48 -2.11 0.62 -23.68
CA GLY A 48 -1.84 2.05 -23.79
C GLY A 48 -2.61 2.92 -22.79
N ASN A 49 -3.02 2.35 -21.66
CA ASN A 49 -3.60 3.09 -20.53
C ASN A 49 -2.52 3.48 -19.52
N ASP A 50 -2.87 4.42 -18.63
CA ASP A 50 -2.02 4.78 -17.51
C ASP A 50 -1.96 3.62 -16.47
N PRO A 51 -0.77 3.07 -16.16
CA PRO A 51 -0.63 1.99 -15.18
C PRO A 51 -0.99 2.41 -13.75
N ASP A 52 -0.96 3.70 -13.45
CA ASP A 52 -1.29 4.23 -12.13
C ASP A 52 -2.79 4.51 -11.97
N GLU A 53 -3.57 4.52 -13.07
CA GLU A 53 -5.02 4.74 -13.03
C GLU A 53 -5.79 3.41 -12.92
N VAL A 54 -5.63 2.74 -11.78
CA VAL A 54 -6.25 1.44 -11.52
C VAL A 54 -7.79 1.55 -11.44
N PRO A 55 -8.55 0.74 -12.20
CA PRO A 55 -10.01 0.75 -12.11
C PRO A 55 -10.51 0.29 -10.72
N PRO A 56 -11.57 0.92 -10.16
CA PRO A 56 -12.11 0.54 -8.86
C PRO A 56 -12.54 -0.94 -8.77
N ALA A 57 -12.90 -1.56 -9.89
CA ALA A 57 -13.23 -2.97 -9.96
C ALA A 57 -12.04 -3.89 -9.62
N MET A 58 -10.81 -3.49 -9.99
CA MET A 58 -9.59 -4.22 -9.67
C MET A 58 -9.26 -4.10 -8.18
N GLU A 59 -9.34 -2.91 -7.60
CA GLU A 59 -9.16 -2.76 -6.15
C GLU A 59 -10.21 -3.55 -5.36
N ASN A 60 -11.48 -3.53 -5.79
CA ASN A 60 -12.55 -4.25 -5.11
C ASN A 60 -12.36 -5.78 -5.19
N SER A 61 -11.82 -6.30 -6.29
CA SER A 61 -11.50 -7.73 -6.38
C SER A 61 -10.36 -8.10 -5.44
N MET A 62 -9.32 -7.25 -5.32
CA MET A 62 -8.24 -7.46 -4.35
C MET A 62 -8.69 -7.29 -2.90
N ARG A 63 -9.69 -6.45 -2.64
CA ARG A 63 -10.35 -6.38 -1.31
C ARG A 63 -11.03 -7.69 -0.93
N LEU A 64 -11.62 -8.41 -1.90
CA LEU A 64 -12.18 -9.74 -1.63
C LEU A 64 -11.07 -10.75 -1.30
N VAL A 65 -9.94 -10.68 -2.00
CA VAL A 65 -8.77 -11.53 -1.71
C VAL A 65 -8.24 -11.26 -0.30
N THR A 66 -7.96 -9.99 0.01
CA THR A 66 -7.42 -9.58 1.32
C THR A 66 -8.42 -9.77 2.47
N SER A 67 -9.73 -9.80 2.20
CA SER A 67 -10.74 -10.11 3.23
C SER A 67 -10.62 -11.51 3.82
N GLN A 68 -9.93 -12.43 3.12
CA GLN A 68 -9.64 -13.77 3.62
C GLN A 68 -8.36 -13.84 4.45
N MET A 69 -7.63 -12.73 4.58
CA MET A 69 -6.38 -12.63 5.32
C MET A 69 -6.62 -11.98 6.68
N THR A 70 -5.74 -12.27 7.62
CA THR A 70 -5.69 -11.56 8.89
C THR A 70 -4.97 -10.22 8.73
N ALA A 71 -5.27 -9.25 9.60
CA ALA A 71 -4.59 -7.95 9.59
C ALA A 71 -3.06 -8.08 9.72
N ARG A 72 -2.58 -9.10 10.43
CA ARG A 72 -1.14 -9.40 10.56
C ARG A 72 -0.54 -9.80 9.21
N GLU A 73 -1.16 -10.75 8.51
CA GLU A 73 -0.68 -11.19 7.20
C GLU A 73 -0.71 -10.04 6.18
N CYS A 74 -1.74 -9.19 6.23
CA CYS A 74 -1.80 -7.99 5.40
C CYS A 74 -0.62 -7.05 5.70
N SER A 75 -0.34 -6.80 6.98
CA SER A 75 0.77 -5.92 7.38
C SER A 75 2.15 -6.50 7.06
N GLU A 76 2.33 -7.81 7.16
CA GLU A 76 3.60 -8.50 6.82
C GLU A 76 3.88 -8.36 5.33
N LYS A 77 2.88 -8.63 4.47
CA LYS A 77 3.03 -8.45 3.02
C LYS A 77 3.20 -6.99 2.61
N LEU A 78 2.46 -6.08 3.23
CA LEU A 78 2.64 -4.66 2.99
C LEU A 78 4.07 -4.25 3.34
N TRP A 79 4.58 -4.68 4.49
CA TRP A 79 5.96 -4.43 4.88
C TRP A 79 6.97 -5.00 3.88
N GLU A 80 6.75 -6.23 3.40
CA GLU A 80 7.55 -6.84 2.35
C GLU A 80 7.55 -5.97 1.09
N ASN A 81 6.40 -5.54 0.56
CA ASN A 81 6.33 -4.67 -0.62
C ASN A 81 7.12 -3.36 -0.46
N TRP A 82 7.07 -2.75 0.74
CA TRP A 82 7.76 -1.50 1.01
C TRP A 82 9.28 -1.66 1.19
N THR A 83 9.73 -2.86 1.58
CA THR A 83 11.15 -3.15 1.87
C THR A 83 11.83 -4.03 0.84
N SER A 84 11.07 -4.65 -0.07
CA SER A 84 11.59 -5.47 -1.18
C SER A 84 12.11 -4.63 -2.35
N GLY A 85 12.00 -3.31 -2.30
CA GLY A 85 12.58 -2.37 -3.26
C GLY A 85 14.11 -2.19 -3.19
N GLU A 86 14.83 -3.10 -2.53
CA GLU A 86 16.30 -3.21 -2.57
C GLU A 86 16.73 -4.37 -3.49
N GLU A 87 16.42 -4.32 -4.79
CA GLU A 87 17.14 -5.04 -5.87
C GLU A 87 17.28 -4.19 -7.14
#